data_AF-A0A4Y8C891-F1
#
_entry.id   AF-A0A4Y8C891-F1
#
_cell.length_a   1.000
_cell.length_b   1.000
_cell.length_c   1.000
_cell.angle_alpha   90.00
_cell.angle_beta   90.00
_cell.angle_gamma   90.00
#
_symmetry.space_group_name_H-M   'P 1'
#
loop_
_entity.id
_entity.type
_entity.pdbx_description
1 polymer ?
#
loop_
_entity_poly.entity_id
_entity_poly.type
_entity_poly.pdbx_seq_one_letter_code
_entity_poly.pdbx_strand_id
1 'polypeptide(L)'
;GYLYFRLFNHAFMYHPYHWTPIGFFKDIENWSIEDIKEFHSIYYQPKNAILLVSGDIESKEVFELSKKHFEKIKNTRTIPKIHTKEPKQDGVKRIYLHKNSD
;
A
#
# COMPACT_ATOMS: atom_id res chain seq x y z
N GLY A 1 2.23 -15.01 6.90
CA GLY A 1 2.07 -16.48 6.91
C GLY A 1 0.75 -16.89 6.28
N TYR A 2 0.62 -18.14 5.84
CA TYR A 2 -0.54 -18.63 5.06
C TYR A 2 -1.91 -18.37 5.73
N LEU A 3 -2.02 -18.58 7.04
CA LEU A 3 -3.25 -18.33 7.79
C LEU A 3 -3.67 -16.85 7.74
N TYR A 4 -2.72 -15.93 7.89
CA TYR A 4 -2.96 -14.50 7.79
C TYR A 4 -3.49 -14.11 6.41
N PHE A 5 -2.88 -14.64 5.35
CA PHE A 5 -3.36 -14.44 3.98
C PHE A 5 -4.81 -14.92 3.81
N ARG A 6 -5.12 -16.15 4.27
CA ARG A 6 -6.48 -16.72 4.14
C ARG A 6 -7.53 -15.96 4.95
N LEU A 7 -7.17 -15.40 6.10
CA LEU A 7 -8.06 -14.56 6.90
C LEU A 7 -8.52 -13.32 6.12
N PHE A 8 -7.57 -12.54 5.61
CA PHE A 8 -7.87 -11.28 4.92
C PHE A 8 -8.58 -11.51 3.59
N ASN A 9 -8.14 -12.51 2.82
CA ASN A 9 -8.78 -12.90 1.57
C ASN A 9 -10.24 -13.31 1.74
N HIS A 10 -10.60 -13.89 2.89
CA HIS A 10 -11.98 -14.27 3.18
C HIS A 10 -12.80 -13.13 3.81
N ALA A 11 -12.15 -12.27 4.60
CA ALA A 11 -12.80 -11.14 5.26
C ALA A 11 -13.27 -10.08 4.25
N PHE A 12 -12.40 -9.71 3.29
CA PHE A 12 -12.63 -8.64 2.31
C PHE A 12 -12.93 -9.23 0.93
N MET A 13 -14.04 -8.82 0.33
CA MET A 13 -14.46 -9.26 -1.00
C MET A 13 -13.95 -8.33 -2.10
N TYR A 14 -14.14 -7.02 -1.91
CA TYR A 14 -13.78 -6.01 -2.91
C TYR A 14 -12.59 -5.19 -2.47
N HIS A 15 -12.48 -4.90 -1.17
CA HIS A 15 -11.43 -4.03 -0.66
C HIS A 15 -10.04 -4.62 -0.94
N PRO A 16 -9.05 -3.81 -1.38
CA PRO A 16 -7.69 -4.27 -1.67
C PRO A 16 -6.97 -4.98 -0.50
N TYR A 17 -7.51 -4.87 0.72
CA TYR A 17 -7.00 -5.60 1.89
C TYR A 17 -7.19 -7.11 1.79
N HIS A 18 -7.95 -7.61 0.81
CA HIS A 18 -7.99 -9.04 0.51
C HIS A 18 -6.66 -9.58 -0.04
N TRP A 19 -5.76 -8.69 -0.48
CA TRP A 19 -4.40 -9.02 -0.90
C TRP A 19 -3.42 -8.73 0.23
N THR A 20 -2.45 -9.61 0.40
CA THR A 20 -1.31 -9.34 1.29
C THR A 20 -0.28 -8.47 0.57
N PRO A 21 0.51 -7.65 1.29
CA PRO A 21 1.48 -6.75 0.67
C PRO A 21 2.48 -7.41 -0.28
N ILE A 22 2.85 -8.68 -0.03
CA ILE A 22 3.80 -9.42 -0.89
C ILE A 22 3.17 -9.92 -2.20
N GLY A 23 1.83 -9.90 -2.33
CA GLY A 23 1.13 -10.42 -3.50
C GLY A 23 1.27 -11.94 -3.67
N PHE A 24 1.05 -12.41 -4.91
CA PHE A 24 1.24 -13.80 -5.29
C PHE A 24 2.53 -13.96 -6.09
N PHE A 25 3.24 -15.08 -5.88
CA PHE A 25 4.49 -15.34 -6.59
C PHE A 25 4.33 -15.27 -8.11
N LYS A 26 3.21 -15.79 -8.63
CA LYS A 26 2.94 -15.78 -10.07
C LYS A 26 2.74 -14.36 -10.62
N ASP A 27 2.20 -13.44 -9.83
CA ASP A 27 2.09 -12.04 -10.27
C ASP A 27 3.47 -11.40 -10.38
N ILE A 28 4.34 -11.66 -9.40
CA ILE A 28 5.72 -11.15 -9.39
C ILE A 28 6.50 -11.64 -10.62
N GLU A 29 6.35 -12.92 -10.99
CA GLU A 29 7.00 -13.47 -12.20
C GLU A 29 6.53 -12.80 -13.50
N ASN A 30 5.35 -12.17 -13.51
CA ASN A 30 4.77 -11.56 -14.70
C ASN A 30 4.91 -10.03 -14.73
N TRP A 31 5.47 -9.40 -13.70
CA TRP A 31 5.68 -7.94 -13.71
C TRP A 31 6.85 -7.55 -14.62
N SER A 32 6.61 -6.56 -15.47
CA SER A 32 7.66 -5.88 -16.22
C SER A 32 8.31 -4.76 -15.39
N ILE A 33 9.48 -4.29 -15.82
CA ILE A 33 10.11 -3.11 -15.19
C ILE A 33 9.29 -1.83 -15.43
N GLU A 34 8.55 -1.77 -16.53
CA GLU A 34 7.63 -0.70 -16.86
C GLU A 34 6.48 -0.63 -15.84
N ASP A 35 5.90 -1.77 -15.46
CA ASP A 35 4.84 -1.83 -14.44
C ASP A 35 5.31 -1.25 -13.10
N ILE A 36 6.53 -1.61 -12.69
CA ILE A 36 7.14 -1.15 -11.44
C ILE A 36 7.41 0.36 -11.49
N LYS A 37 7.97 0.85 -12.59
CA LYS A 37 8.23 2.29 -12.79
C LYS A 37 6.94 3.10 -12.82
N GLU A 38 5.91 2.58 -13.48
CA GLU A 38 4.60 3.24 -13.54
C GLU A 38 3.97 3.32 -12.15
N PHE A 39 3.93 2.20 -11.41
CA PHE A 39 3.46 2.17 -10.03
C PHE A 39 4.20 3.18 -9.15
N HIS A 40 5.54 3.17 -9.19
CA HIS A 40 6.35 4.12 -8.43
C HIS A 40 6.02 5.56 -8.83
N SER A 41 5.92 5.88 -10.12
CA SER A 41 5.59 7.23 -10.59
C SER A 41 4.20 7.70 -10.13
N ILE A 42 3.23 6.79 -9.99
CA ILE A 42 1.88 7.10 -9.53
C ILE A 42 1.86 7.38 -8.04
N TYR A 43 2.52 6.55 -7.23
CA TYR A 43 2.33 6.55 -5.77
C TYR A 43 3.46 7.22 -4.98
N TYR A 44 4.69 7.27 -5.51
CA TYR A 44 5.87 7.86 -4.86
C TYR A 44 6.12 9.28 -5.36
N GLN A 45 5.23 10.19 -4.97
CA GLN A 45 5.30 11.62 -5.30
C GLN A 45 4.86 12.48 -4.12
N PRO A 46 5.27 13.78 -4.05
CA PRO A 46 5.01 14.63 -2.89
C PRO A 46 3.53 14.73 -2.48
N LYS A 47 2.61 14.69 -3.43
CA LYS A 47 1.16 14.73 -3.16
C LYS A 47 0.64 13.51 -2.37
N ASN A 48 1.42 12.43 -2.29
CA ASN A 48 1.09 11.21 -1.55
C ASN A 48 2.05 10.92 -0.37
N ALA A 49 2.91 11.87 0.00
CA ALA A 49 3.96 11.67 0.98
C ALA A 49 3.78 12.58 2.20
N ILE A 50 4.20 12.10 3.37
CA ILE A 50 4.24 12.87 4.62
C ILE A 50 5.66 12.77 5.18
N LEU A 51 6.24 13.91 5.53
CA LEU A 51 7.48 13.98 6.29
C LEU A 51 7.14 14.15 7.78
N LEU A 52 7.54 13.18 8.60
CA LEU A 52 7.38 13.23 10.05
C LEU A 52 8.76 13.43 10.68
N VAL A 53 8.90 14.45 11.54
CA VAL A 53 10.12 14.74 12.29
C VAL A 53 9.74 14.89 13.76
N SER A 54 10.49 14.26 14.66
CA SER A 54 10.23 14.26 16.11
C SER A 54 11.53 14.24 16.89
N GLY A 55 11.61 15.04 17.94
CA GLY A 55 12.79 15.19 18.80
C GLY A 55 12.88 16.59 19.40
N ASP A 56 14.03 16.89 20.01
CA ASP A 56 14.40 18.22 20.47
C ASP A 56 14.91 19.04 19.27
N ILE A 57 13.98 19.65 18.54
CA ILE A 57 14.22 20.30 17.26
C ILE A 57 13.33 21.53 17.08
N GLU A 58 13.87 22.56 16.46
CA GLU A 58 13.13 23.76 16.14
C GLU A 58 12.34 23.60 14.84
N SER A 59 11.04 23.88 14.89
CA SER A 59 10.16 23.71 13.73
C SER A 59 10.62 24.50 12.50
N LYS A 60 11.15 25.71 12.70
CA LYS A 60 11.63 26.58 11.63
C LYS A 60 12.78 25.92 10.85
N GLU A 61 13.74 25.33 11.54
CA GLU A 61 14.85 24.63 10.91
C GLU A 61 14.35 23.44 10.08
N VAL A 62 13.38 22.68 10.62
CA VAL A 62 12.76 21.56 9.89
C VAL A 62 12.13 22.03 8.59
N PHE A 63 11.35 23.12 8.61
CA PHE A 63 10.73 23.64 7.38
C PHE A 63 11.76 24.14 6.36
N GLU A 64 12.82 24.82 6.81
CA GLU A 64 13.91 25.29 5.94
C GLU A 64 14.64 24.13 5.26
N LEU A 65 15.02 23.10 6.03
CA LEU A 65 15.66 21.90 5.50
C LEU A 65 14.72 21.12 4.58
N SER A 66 13.45 20.95 4.98
CA SER A 66 12.46 20.25 4.17
C SER A 66 12.28 20.93 2.82
N LYS A 67 12.20 22.26 2.80
CA LYS A 67 12.14 23.03 1.56
C LYS A 67 13.42 22.85 0.73
N LYS A 68 14.59 23.03 1.35
CA LYS A 68 15.90 22.86 0.68
C LYS A 68 16.04 21.51 -0.03
N HIS A 69 15.58 20.43 0.60
CA HIS A 69 15.77 19.07 0.10
C HIS A 69 14.65 18.59 -0.83
N PHE A 70 13.39 18.98 -0.59
CA PHE A 70 12.25 18.37 -1.27
C PHE A 70 11.48 19.30 -2.21
N GLU A 71 11.68 20.63 -2.17
CA GLU A 71 10.90 21.59 -2.97
C GLU A 71 10.99 21.35 -4.49
N LYS A 72 12.12 20.82 -4.97
CA LYS A 72 12.34 20.58 -6.41
C LYS A 72 11.64 19.31 -6.93
N ILE A 73 11.14 18.45 -6.05
CA ILE A 73 10.47 17.21 -6.43
C ILE A 73 9.05 17.54 -6.93
N LYS A 74 8.75 17.16 -8.18
CA LYS A 74 7.46 17.44 -8.81
C LYS A 74 6.53 16.24 -8.71
N ASN A 75 5.23 16.53 -8.67
CA ASN A 75 4.21 15.52 -8.93
C ASN A 75 4.20 15.18 -10.42
N THR A 76 4.12 13.89 -10.74
CA THR A 76 4.26 13.37 -12.12
C THR A 76 2.96 12.76 -12.64
N ARG A 77 2.12 12.22 -11.74
CA ARG A 77 0.92 11.45 -12.10
C ARG A 77 -0.27 11.84 -11.24
N THR A 78 -1.47 11.51 -11.68
CA THR A 78 -2.68 11.62 -10.85
C THR A 78 -2.85 10.34 -10.05
N ILE A 79 -2.99 10.45 -8.73
CA ILE A 79 -3.27 9.30 -7.86
C ILE A 79 -4.71 8.83 -8.13
N PRO A 80 -4.92 7.55 -8.49
CA PRO A 80 -6.26 7.01 -8.70
C PRO A 80 -7.12 7.16 -7.46
N LYS A 81 -8.39 7.52 -7.64
CA LYS A 81 -9.36 7.51 -6.55
C LYS A 81 -9.82 6.08 -6.31
N ILE A 82 -9.84 5.67 -5.05
CA ILE A 82 -10.41 4.37 -4.67
C ILE A 82 -11.93 4.51 -4.69
N HIS A 83 -12.58 3.81 -5.62
CA HIS A 83 -14.04 3.77 -5.74
C HIS A 83 -14.66 2.55 -5.04
N THR A 84 -13.81 1.60 -4.66
CA THR A 84 -14.20 0.33 -4.07
C THR A 84 -14.86 0.55 -2.71
N LYS A 85 -16.09 0.02 -2.55
CA LYS A 85 -16.79 -0.03 -1.27
C LYS A 85 -16.99 -1.48 -0.89
N GLU A 86 -16.43 -1.86 0.26
CA GLU A 86 -16.64 -3.19 0.80
C GLU A 86 -18.11 -3.37 1.19
N PRO A 87 -18.78 -4.46 0.76
CA PRO A 87 -20.11 -4.76 1.24
C PRO A 87 -20.11 -4.94 2.77
N LYS A 88 -21.25 -4.63 3.40
CA LYS A 88 -21.42 -4.93 4.83
C LYS A 88 -21.30 -6.44 5.03
N GLN A 89 -20.61 -6.86 6.08
CA GLN A 89 -20.65 -8.26 6.49
C GLN A 89 -22.05 -8.59 7.03
N ASP A 90 -22.64 -9.64 6.49
CA ASP A 90 -23.98 -10.13 6.77
C ASP A 90 -24.02 -11.21 7.87
N GLY A 91 -22.85 -11.62 8.37
CA GLY A 91 -22.75 -12.54 9.49
C GLY A 91 -21.37 -13.14 9.69
N VAL A 92 -21.33 -14.20 10.50
CA VAL A 92 -20.10 -14.92 10.83
C VAL A 92 -19.61 -15.70 9.61
N LYS A 93 -18.37 -15.46 9.23
CA LYS A 93 -17.63 -16.20 8.22
C LYS A 93 -16.77 -17.28 8.87
N ARG A 94 -16.82 -18.52 8.38
CA ARG A 94 -16.00 -19.65 8.86
C ARG A 94 -15.23 -20.26 7.72
N ILE A 95 -13.93 -20.48 7.93
CA ILE A 95 -13.06 -21.19 7.00
C ILE A 95 -12.40 -22.36 7.72
N TYR A 96 -12.46 -23.53 7.10
CA TYR A 96 -11.72 -24.71 7.52
C TYR A 96 -10.53 -24.87 6.57
N LEU A 97 -9.32 -24.81 7.12
CA LEU A 97 -8.09 -24.90 6.36
C LEU A 97 -7.39 -26.21 6.71
N HIS A 98 -7.14 -27.02 5.69
CA HIS A 98 -6.29 -28.19 5.79
C HIS A 98 -4.96 -27.84 5.15
N LYS A 99 -3.90 -27.81 5.95
CA LYS A 99 -2.52 -27.68 5.46
C LYS A 99 -1.83 -28.99 5.76
N ASN A 100 -1.38 -29.70 4.71
CA ASN A 100 -0.53 -30.86 4.90
C ASN A 100 0.79 -30.39 5.53
N SER A 101 1.24 -31.11 6.55
CA SER A 101 2.54 -30.89 7.18
C SER A 101 3.59 -31.55 6.30
N ASP A 102 4.02 -30.85 5.25
CA ASP A 102 5.31 -31.11 4.62
C ASP A 102 6.36 -30.17 5.24
#